data_AF-A0A0F9MK52-F1
#
_entry.id   AF-A0A0F9MK52-F1
#
_cell.length_a   1.000
_cell.length_b   1.000
_cell.length_c   1.000
_cell.angle_alpha   90.00
_cell.angle_beta   90.00
_cell.angle_gamma   90.00
#
_symmetry.space_group_name_H-M   'P 1'
#
loop_
_entity.id
_entity.type
_entity.pdbx_description
1 polymer ?
#
loop_
_entity_poly.entity_id
_entity_poly.type
_entity_poly.pdbx_seq_one_letter_code
_entity_poly.pdbx_strand_id
1 'polypeptide(L)'
;MIHRKRISLAHANIKHWNWKGNAVKYQGVHSYINRNYPKPKKCEMCHQVKPLDISNISGLYKRDILDWEWLCRRCHMKKDGRLEKFGKYLRTKGRRKK
;
A
#
# COMPACT_ATOMS: atom_id res chain seq x y z
N MET A 1 -17.99 -0.84 -24.00
CA MET A 1 -18.19 0.09 -22.85
C MET A 1 -16.89 0.83 -22.57
N ILE A 2 -16.67 1.98 -23.21
CA ILE A 2 -15.44 2.80 -23.07
C ILE A 2 -15.86 4.14 -22.48
N HIS A 3 -15.75 4.32 -21.17
CA HIS A 3 -16.01 5.62 -20.55
C HIS A 3 -15.28 5.75 -19.21
N ARG A 4 -14.01 6.24 -19.20
CA ARG A 4 -13.41 6.93 -18.02
C ARG A 4 -11.96 7.46 -18.13
N LYS A 5 -11.36 7.66 -19.32
CA LYS A 5 -9.94 8.09 -19.38
C LYS A 5 -9.67 9.60 -19.53
N ARG A 6 -10.67 10.49 -19.56
CA ARG A 6 -10.44 11.93 -19.87
C ARG A 6 -10.37 12.91 -18.70
N ILE A 7 -10.69 12.52 -17.46
CA ILE A 7 -10.72 13.47 -16.31
C ILE A 7 -9.40 13.50 -15.51
N SER A 8 -8.56 12.47 -15.59
CA SER A 8 -7.45 12.29 -14.63
C SER A 8 -6.30 13.29 -14.73
N LEU A 9 -6.05 13.89 -15.90
CA LEU A 9 -4.93 14.82 -16.08
C LEU A 9 -5.28 16.24 -15.61
N ALA A 10 -6.52 16.68 -15.80
CA ALA A 10 -6.97 18.03 -15.45
C ALA A 10 -6.92 18.32 -13.94
N HIS A 11 -7.15 17.30 -13.10
CA HIS A 11 -7.12 17.44 -11.63
C HIS A 11 -5.75 17.09 -11.00
N ALA A 12 -4.74 16.78 -11.81
CA ALA A 12 -3.41 16.39 -11.31
C ALA A 12 -2.47 17.58 -11.07
N ASN A 13 -2.87 18.80 -11.45
CA ASN A 13 -2.05 19.99 -11.36
C ASN A 13 -2.12 20.63 -9.95
N ILE A 14 -0.99 21.14 -9.46
CA ILE A 14 -0.87 21.87 -8.18
C ILE A 14 -1.77 23.11 -8.09
N LYS A 15 -2.23 23.62 -9.24
CA LYS A 15 -3.15 24.77 -9.35
C LYS A 15 -4.63 24.38 -9.21
N HIS A 16 -4.93 23.10 -9.02
CA HIS A 16 -6.31 22.65 -8.86
C HIS A 16 -6.84 23.00 -7.46
N TRP A 17 -8.06 23.55 -7.36
CA TRP A 17 -8.66 23.98 -6.09
C TRP A 17 -8.75 22.88 -5.02
N ASN A 18 -8.83 21.61 -5.44
CA ASN A 18 -8.87 20.45 -4.55
C ASN A 18 -7.46 19.85 -4.26
N TRP A 19 -6.37 20.53 -4.66
CA TRP A 19 -5.00 20.11 -4.37
C TRP A 19 -4.68 20.31 -2.89
N LYS A 20 -4.48 19.23 -2.15
CA LYS A 20 -4.23 19.27 -0.69
C LYS A 20 -2.75 19.35 -0.29
N GLY A 21 -1.82 19.49 -1.24
CA GLY A 21 -0.38 19.50 -0.94
C GLY A 21 0.06 18.29 -0.10
N ASN A 22 0.67 18.56 1.06
CA ASN A 22 1.11 17.55 2.02
C ASN A 22 0.01 17.11 3.00
N ALA A 23 -1.15 17.76 3.05
CA ALA A 23 -2.26 17.42 3.95
C ALA A 23 -3.11 16.23 3.46
N VAL A 24 -2.53 15.36 2.62
CA VAL A 24 -3.23 14.27 1.95
C VAL A 24 -3.24 13.05 2.87
N LYS A 25 -4.45 12.56 3.16
CA LYS A 25 -4.64 11.36 3.99
C LYS A 25 -4.07 10.11 3.32
N TYR A 26 -3.82 9.07 4.12
CA TYR A 26 -3.36 7.72 3.72
C TYR A 26 -3.88 7.24 2.35
N GLN A 27 -5.20 7.29 2.13
CA GLN A 27 -5.82 6.79 0.90
C GLN A 27 -5.38 7.57 -0.35
N GLY A 28 -5.18 8.88 -0.21
CA GLY A 28 -4.74 9.74 -1.30
C GLY A 28 -3.28 9.49 -1.65
N VAL A 29 -2.42 9.24 -0.66
CA VAL A 29 -1.03 8.86 -0.90
C VAL A 29 -0.96 7.49 -1.55
N HIS A 30 -1.67 6.49 -1.01
CA HIS A 30 -1.78 5.17 -1.62
C HIS A 30 -2.22 5.22 -3.08
N SER A 31 -3.26 6.01 -3.37
CA SER A 31 -3.76 6.18 -4.74
C SER A 31 -2.74 6.86 -5.65
N TYR A 32 -1.99 7.84 -5.13
CA TYR A 32 -0.93 8.51 -5.87
C TYR A 32 0.20 7.55 -6.22
N ILE A 33 0.70 6.77 -5.25
CA ILE A 33 1.81 5.85 -5.49
C ILE A 33 1.37 4.72 -6.42
N ASN A 34 0.18 4.13 -6.23
CA ASN A 34 -0.34 3.10 -7.12
C ASN A 34 -0.47 3.54 -8.59
N ARG A 35 -0.58 4.84 -8.86
CA ARG A 35 -0.62 5.41 -10.22
C ARG A 35 0.76 5.72 -10.78
N ASN A 36 1.71 6.11 -9.93
CA ASN A 36 3.03 6.60 -10.35
C ASN A 36 4.15 5.57 -10.17
N TYR A 37 3.92 4.48 -9.43
CA TYR A 37 4.87 3.41 -9.18
C TYR A 37 4.42 2.13 -9.87
N PRO A 38 5.01 1.78 -11.04
CA PRO A 38 4.59 0.62 -11.82
C PRO A 38 4.63 -0.68 -11.01
N LYS A 39 3.59 -1.49 -11.17
CA LYS A 39 3.49 -2.78 -10.47
C LYS A 39 4.39 -3.84 -11.13
N PRO A 40 5.38 -4.41 -10.42
CA PRO A 40 6.19 -5.50 -10.92
C PRO A 40 5.39 -6.81 -10.96
N LYS A 41 5.90 -7.80 -11.70
CA LYS A 41 5.30 -9.15 -11.76
C LYS A 41 5.60 -9.99 -10.52
N LYS A 42 6.66 -9.66 -9.79
CA LYS A 42 7.19 -10.43 -8.66
C LYS A 42 7.22 -9.56 -7.41
N CYS A 43 7.01 -10.18 -6.26
CA CYS A 43 7.22 -9.55 -4.96
C CYS A 43 8.67 -9.10 -4.81
N GLU A 44 8.91 -7.87 -4.37
CA GLU A 44 10.27 -7.33 -4.19
C GLU A 44 11.02 -7.96 -3.01
N MET A 45 10.32 -8.61 -2.07
CA MET A 45 10.95 -9.29 -0.93
C MET A 45 11.23 -10.77 -1.17
N CYS A 46 10.28 -11.51 -1.76
CA CYS A 46 10.40 -12.96 -1.93
C CYS A 46 10.55 -13.43 -3.37
N HIS A 47 10.50 -12.50 -4.33
CA HIS A 47 10.70 -12.74 -5.76
C HIS A 47 9.71 -13.74 -6.40
N GLN A 48 8.61 -14.07 -5.71
CA GLN A 48 7.56 -14.95 -6.22
C GLN A 48 6.46 -14.16 -6.95
N VAL A 49 5.86 -14.79 -7.97
CA VAL A 49 4.69 -14.26 -8.69
C VAL A 49 3.44 -14.50 -7.84
N LYS A 50 2.91 -13.42 -7.24
CA LYS A 50 1.76 -13.44 -6.33
C LYS A 50 0.98 -12.14 -6.45
N PRO A 51 -0.28 -12.08 -5.96
CA PRO A 51 -0.96 -10.80 -5.77
C PRO A 51 -0.14 -9.89 -4.87
N LEU A 52 0.22 -8.70 -5.40
CA LEU A 52 1.03 -7.71 -4.69
C LEU A 52 0.15 -6.55 -4.20
N ASP A 53 0.44 -6.15 -2.97
CA ASP A 53 -0.02 -4.93 -2.31
C ASP A 53 1.15 -3.95 -2.27
N ILE A 54 0.83 -2.67 -2.28
CA ILE A 54 1.82 -1.62 -2.06
C ILE A 54 2.04 -1.47 -0.56
N SER A 55 3.29 -1.42 -0.14
CA SER A 55 3.72 -1.36 1.26
C SER A 55 4.60 -0.13 1.44
N ASN A 56 4.36 0.63 2.51
CA ASN A 56 5.18 1.79 2.85
C ASN A 56 6.33 1.35 3.76
N ILE A 57 7.55 1.76 3.45
CA ILE A 57 8.76 1.28 4.11
C ILE A 57 8.94 1.97 5.47
N SER A 58 8.83 3.30 5.51
CA SER A 58 9.04 4.08 6.73
C SER A 58 7.85 4.12 7.70
N GLY A 59 6.64 3.83 7.22
CA GLY A 59 5.38 4.03 7.96
C GLY A 59 4.89 5.49 7.97
N LEU A 60 5.60 6.42 7.32
CA LEU A 60 5.28 7.85 7.32
C LEU A 60 4.35 8.28 6.17
N TYR A 61 4.06 7.38 5.22
CA TYR A 61 3.15 7.65 4.10
C TYR A 61 3.54 8.89 3.28
N LYS A 62 4.82 9.04 2.97
CA LYS A 62 5.32 10.12 2.11
C LYS A 62 4.91 9.86 0.66
N ARG A 63 4.81 10.93 -0.14
CA ARG A 63 4.66 10.85 -1.61
C ARG A 63 5.99 10.56 -2.34
N ASP A 64 7.00 10.09 -1.61
CA ASP A 64 8.28 9.66 -2.14
C ASP A 64 8.16 8.21 -2.59
N ILE A 65 8.29 7.94 -3.88
CA ILE A 65 8.15 6.60 -4.47
C ILE A 65 9.19 5.62 -3.90
N LEU A 66 10.37 6.11 -3.49
CA LEU A 66 11.43 5.27 -2.92
C LEU A 66 11.10 4.75 -1.52
N ASP A 67 10.07 5.33 -0.87
CA ASP A 67 9.55 4.88 0.42
C ASP A 67 8.43 3.81 0.27
N TRP A 68 8.30 3.23 -0.92
CA TRP A 68 7.30 2.21 -1.23
C TRP A 68 7.90 1.02 -1.96
N GLU A 69 7.24 -0.11 -1.82
CA GLU A 69 7.65 -1.40 -2.37
C GLU A 69 6.40 -2.22 -2.71
N TRP A 70 6.53 -3.13 -3.68
CA TRP A 70 5.47 -4.08 -4.00
C TRP A 70 5.70 -5.44 -3.34
N LEU A 71 4.86 -5.76 -2.35
CA LEU A 71 4.97 -6.98 -1.57
C LEU A 71 3.75 -7.88 -1.75
N CYS A 72 3.98 -9.20 -1.78
CA CYS A 72 2.86 -10.13 -1.61
C CYS A 72 2.28 -10.01 -0.20
N ARG A 73 0.99 -10.33 -0.04
CA ARG A 73 0.26 -10.18 1.24
C ARG A 73 1.01 -10.76 2.45
N ARG A 74 1.61 -11.94 2.30
CA ARG A 74 2.38 -12.61 3.36
C ARG A 74 3.65 -11.83 3.74
N CYS A 75 4.41 -11.37 2.75
CA CYS A 75 5.60 -10.55 2.96
C CYS A 75 5.25 -9.22 3.62
N HIS A 76 4.17 -8.59 3.16
CA HIS A 76 3.65 -7.37 3.75
C HIS A 76 3.28 -7.58 5.23
N MET A 77 2.45 -8.57 5.54
CA MET A 77 2.07 -8.91 6.92
C MET A 77 3.25 -9.33 7.82
N LYS A 78 4.33 -9.85 7.24
CA LYS A 78 5.57 -10.14 7.97
C LYS A 78 6.28 -8.84 8.33
N LYS A 79 6.43 -7.93 7.36
CA LYS A 79 7.15 -6.66 7.54
C LYS A 79 6.49 -5.74 8.57
N ASP A 80 5.16 -5.68 8.58
CA ASP A 80 4.39 -4.87 9.55
C ASP A 80 4.12 -5.57 10.89
N GLY A 81 4.62 -6.80 11.08
CA GLY A 81 4.43 -7.58 12.30
C GLY A 81 3.00 -8.09 12.53
N ARG A 82 2.05 -7.93 11.59
CA ARG A 82 0.69 -8.50 11.71
C ARG A 82 0.71 -10.02 11.82
N LEU A 83 1.67 -10.68 11.15
CA LEU A 83 1.79 -12.13 11.21
C LEU A 83 2.13 -12.63 12.62
N GLU A 84 3.03 -11.93 13.32
CA GLU A 84 3.40 -12.27 14.69
C GLU A 84 2.25 -12.01 15.67
N LYS A 85 1.58 -10.86 15.52
CA LYS A 85 0.40 -10.51 16.32
C LYS A 85 -0.71 -11.55 16.16
N PHE A 86 -0.93 -12.03 14.94
CA PHE A 86 -1.89 -13.10 14.66
C PHE A 86 -1.52 -14.41 15.36
N GLY A 87 -0.26 -14.84 15.30
CA GLY A 87 0.20 -16.03 16.02
C GLY A 87 0.04 -15.92 17.53
N LYS A 88 0.36 -14.76 18.12
CA LYS A 88 0.14 -14.48 19.55
C LYS A 88 -1.35 -14.57 19.92
N TYR A 89 -2.24 -13.97 19.12
CA TYR A 89 -3.69 -14.03 19.32
C TYR A 89 -4.24 -15.47 19.31
N LEU A 90 -3.78 -16.29 18.36
CA LEU A 90 -4.20 -17.69 18.29
C LEU A 90 -3.75 -18.48 19.53
N ARG A 91 -2.53 -18.23 20.02
CA ARG A 91 -2.00 -18.86 21.25
C ARG A 91 -2.76 -18.44 22.51
N THR A 92 -3.14 -17.17 22.63
CA THR A 92 -3.86 -16.67 23.81
C THR A 92 -5.32 -17.13 23.83
N LYS A 93 -5.99 -17.20 22.68
CA LYS A 93 -7.37 -17.68 22.59
C LYS A 93 -7.48 -19.21 22.71
N GLY A 94 -6.50 -19.96 22.20
CA GLY A 94 -6.44 -21.42 22.33
C GLY A 94 -6.30 -21.91 23.78
N ARG A 95 -5.78 -21.07 24.68
CA ARG A 95 -5.65 -21.35 26.13
C ARG A 95 -6.96 -21.22 26.92
N ARG A 96 -8.03 -20.65 26.34
CA ARG A 96 -9.35 -20.48 26.98
C ARG A 96 -10.30 -21.68 26.77
N LYS A 97 -9.79 -22.80 26.25
CA LYS A 97 -10.51 -24.08 26.23
C LYS A 97 -9.93 -25.00 27.31
N LYS A 98 -10.27 -24.75 28.58
CA LYS A 98 -10.26 -25.73 29.68
C LYS A 98 -11.24 -25.24 30.72
#